data_AF-A0A1H8JEM7-F1
#
_entry.id   AF-A0A1H8JEM7-F1
#
_cell.length_a   1.000
_cell.length_b   1.000
_cell.length_c   1.000
_cell.angle_alpha   90.00
_cell.angle_beta   90.00
_cell.angle_gamma   90.00
#
_symmetry.space_group_name_H-M   'P 1'
#
loop_
_entity.id
_entity.type
_entity.pdbx_description
1 polymer ?
#
loop_
_entity_poly.entity_id
_entity_poly.type
_entity_poly.pdbx_seq_one_letter_code
_entity_poly.pdbx_strand_id
1 'polypeptide(L)'
;MRSIAILAACAAFTVGALPTIVHAQSTVQTDAKTIWEKFKGSWNHTKGAVKEQWGKLTDDDLLEIEGRRDQLVGKIQARYGITKEEAEAQVGTWEQKRYRDM
;
A
#
# COMPACT_ATOMS: atom_id res chain seq x y z
N MET A 1 -9.64 21.95 40.89
CA MET A 1 -9.06 20.91 40.01
C MET A 1 -10.17 19.88 39.83
N ARG A 2 -11.01 20.12 38.81
CA ARG A 2 -12.43 19.72 38.77
C ARG A 2 -12.54 18.37 38.05
N SER A 3 -12.92 17.28 38.73
CA SER A 3 -14.26 16.89 39.17
C SER A 3 -14.99 16.04 38.12
N ILE A 4 -15.34 14.84 38.56
CA ILE A 4 -16.37 13.94 38.03
C ILE A 4 -17.64 14.75 37.73
N ALA A 5 -18.23 14.57 36.54
CA ALA A 5 -19.59 14.98 36.24
C ALA A 5 -20.25 14.00 35.25
N ILE A 6 -21.25 13.29 35.78
CA ILE A 6 -22.25 12.49 35.07
C ILE A 6 -23.17 13.45 34.32
N LEU A 7 -23.35 13.27 33.01
CA LEU A 7 -24.54 13.67 32.24
C LEU A 7 -24.61 12.72 31.02
N ALA A 8 -25.46 11.69 31.01
CA ALA A 8 -26.88 11.78 30.67
C ALA A 8 -27.13 12.59 29.38
N ALA A 9 -27.19 11.91 28.25
CA ALA A 9 -28.04 12.32 27.13
C ALA A 9 -28.53 11.06 26.42
N CYS A 10 -29.71 10.62 26.86
CA CYS A 10 -30.55 9.66 26.18
C CYS A 10 -30.76 10.05 24.72
N ALA A 11 -31.00 9.04 23.90
CA ALA A 11 -31.48 9.15 22.54
C ALA A 11 -32.67 10.13 22.44
N ALA A 12 -32.52 11.14 21.59
CA ALA A 12 -33.61 11.79 20.87
C ALA A 12 -33.02 12.58 19.70
N PHE A 13 -32.39 11.90 18.74
CA PHE A 13 -32.23 12.52 17.42
C PHE A 13 -33.58 12.37 16.72
N THR A 14 -34.41 13.39 16.87
CA THR A 14 -35.68 13.55 16.18
C THR A 14 -35.47 13.37 14.69
N VAL A 15 -36.12 12.36 14.11
CA VAL A 15 -36.25 12.17 12.67
C VAL A 15 -36.94 13.40 12.10
N GLY A 16 -36.15 14.28 11.46
CA GLY A 16 -36.65 15.53 10.92
C GLY A 16 -35.71 16.06 9.85
N ALA A 17 -35.99 15.66 8.61
CA ALA A 17 -35.44 16.17 7.35
C ALA A 17 -33.97 15.84 7.02
N LEU A 18 -33.83 15.20 5.85
CA LEU A 18 -32.63 14.96 5.03
C LEU A 18 -31.72 13.80 5.47
N PRO A 19 -31.70 12.66 4.73
CA PRO A 19 -30.57 11.75 4.78
C PRO A 19 -29.37 12.41 4.09
N THR A 20 -28.59 13.19 4.83
CA THR A 20 -27.19 13.45 4.51
C THR A 20 -26.37 12.29 5.05
N ILE A 21 -26.37 11.16 4.34
CA ILE A 21 -25.33 10.16 4.52
C ILE A 21 -24.49 10.20 3.25
N VAL A 22 -23.62 11.21 3.18
CA VAL A 22 -22.34 11.06 2.49
C VAL A 22 -21.62 9.96 3.24
N HIS A 23 -21.83 8.73 2.79
CA HIS A 23 -20.92 7.64 3.08
C HIS A 23 -19.74 7.84 2.15
N ALA A 24 -18.85 8.77 2.51
CA ALA A 24 -17.52 8.82 1.92
C ALA A 24 -16.78 7.58 2.41
N GLN A 25 -17.06 6.44 1.77
CA GLN A 25 -16.20 5.28 1.85
C GLN A 25 -14.91 5.68 1.14
N SER A 26 -13.94 6.17 1.91
CA SER A 26 -12.55 6.24 1.49
C SER A 26 -12.01 4.80 1.40
N THR A 27 -12.44 4.04 0.41
CA THR A 27 -11.81 2.76 0.04
C THR A 27 -10.59 3.07 -0.82
N VAL A 28 -9.52 3.54 -0.19
CA VAL A 28 -8.18 3.57 -0.79
C VAL A 28 -7.23 2.94 0.22
N GLN A 29 -7.53 1.72 0.66
CA GLN A 29 -6.63 0.95 1.52
C GLN A 29 -6.65 -0.55 1.22
N THR A 30 -7.48 -1.01 0.28
CA THR A 30 -7.66 -2.45 -0.02
C THR A 30 -6.82 -2.93 -1.22
N ASP A 31 -6.15 -2.04 -1.95
CA ASP A 31 -5.67 -2.40 -3.30
C ASP A 31 -4.22 -2.88 -3.31
N ALA A 32 -3.30 -2.18 -2.62
CA ALA A 32 -1.87 -2.48 -2.69
C ALA A 32 -1.50 -3.84 -2.09
N LYS A 33 -2.10 -4.22 -0.94
CA LYS A 33 -1.84 -5.53 -0.31
C LYS A 33 -2.31 -6.67 -1.22
N THR A 34 -3.49 -6.53 -1.82
CA THR A 34 -4.10 -7.56 -2.67
C THR A 34 -3.38 -7.69 -4.02
N ILE A 35 -2.87 -6.58 -4.57
CA ILE A 35 -2.05 -6.57 -5.78
C ILE A 35 -0.71 -7.26 -5.52
N TRP A 36 -0.06 -6.98 -4.38
CA TRP A 36 1.23 -7.57 -4.04
C TRP A 36 1.15 -9.09 -3.88
N GLU A 37 0.11 -9.62 -3.24
CA GLU A 37 -0.05 -11.08 -3.09
C GLU A 37 -0.12 -11.81 -4.44
N LYS A 38 -0.71 -11.19 -5.48
CA LYS A 38 -0.70 -11.72 -6.84
C LYS A 38 0.70 -11.72 -7.45
N PHE A 39 1.47 -10.66 -7.22
CA PHE A 39 2.87 -10.57 -7.65
C PHE A 39 3.75 -11.60 -6.97
N LYS A 40 3.57 -11.82 -5.67
CA LYS A 40 4.29 -12.83 -4.91
C LYS A 40 4.04 -14.24 -5.47
N GLY A 41 2.78 -14.58 -5.76
CA GLY A 41 2.42 -15.85 -6.40
C GLY A 41 3.04 -16.04 -7.80
N SER A 42 3.26 -14.94 -8.52
CA SER A 42 3.84 -14.93 -9.87
C SER A 42 5.31 -14.48 -9.91
N TRP A 43 6.01 -14.47 -8.77
CA TRP A 43 7.31 -13.82 -8.62
C TRP A 43 8.35 -14.28 -9.65
N ASN A 44 8.36 -15.57 -9.98
CA ASN A 44 9.27 -16.12 -10.99
C ASN A 44 9.09 -15.51 -12.38
N HIS A 45 7.86 -15.13 -12.74
CA HIS A 45 7.57 -14.44 -14.00
C HIS A 45 7.84 -12.93 -13.87
N THR A 46 7.51 -12.34 -12.72
CA THR A 46 7.61 -10.89 -12.52
C THR A 46 9.05 -10.40 -12.26
N LYS A 47 9.92 -11.20 -11.64
CA LYS A 47 11.29 -10.79 -11.30
C LYS A 47 12.10 -10.28 -12.51
N GLY A 48 11.82 -10.77 -13.72
CA GLY A 48 12.42 -10.24 -14.95
C GLY A 48 12.03 -8.79 -15.23
N ALA A 49 10.76 -8.45 -15.04
CA ALA A 49 10.28 -7.07 -15.17
C ALA A 49 10.80 -6.15 -14.04
N VAL A 50 11.01 -6.70 -12.85
CA VAL A 50 11.69 -5.98 -11.75
C VAL A 50 13.15 -5.68 -12.14
N LYS A 51 13.86 -6.65 -12.72
CA LYS A 51 15.23 -6.45 -13.21
C LYS A 51 15.31 -5.40 -14.32
N GLU A 52 14.33 -5.40 -15.23
CA GLU A 52 14.24 -4.41 -16.31
C GLU A 52 13.98 -3.01 -15.77
N GLN A 53 13.05 -2.87 -14.82
CA GLN A 53 12.73 -1.59 -14.18
C GLN A 53 13.90 -1.05 -13.33
N TRP A 54 14.56 -1.92 -12.57
CA TRP A 54 15.64 -1.58 -11.67
C TRP A 54 16.93 -2.32 -12.06
N GLY A 55 17.56 -1.89 -13.14
CA GLY A 55 18.77 -2.53 -13.68
C GLY A 55 20.01 -2.58 -12.76
N LYS A 56 20.00 -1.90 -11.60
CA LYS A 56 21.04 -2.03 -10.57
C LYS A 56 20.81 -3.22 -9.61
N LEU A 57 19.62 -3.82 -9.62
CA LEU A 57 19.35 -5.04 -8.86
C LEU A 57 20.00 -6.24 -9.55
N THR A 58 20.74 -7.04 -8.79
CA THR A 58 21.34 -8.27 -9.32
C THR A 58 20.37 -9.44 -9.23
N ASP A 59 20.68 -10.53 -9.94
CA ASP A 59 19.89 -11.77 -9.81
C ASP A 59 19.85 -12.28 -8.37
N ASP A 60 20.94 -12.12 -7.61
CA ASP A 60 20.99 -12.45 -6.19
C ASP A 60 20.03 -11.59 -5.35
N ASP A 61 19.95 -10.28 -5.62
CA ASP A 61 18.99 -9.41 -4.93
C ASP A 61 17.55 -9.86 -5.21
N LEU A 62 17.24 -10.24 -6.46
CA LEU A 62 15.91 -10.73 -6.84
C LEU A 62 15.56 -12.08 -6.20
N LEU A 63 16.56 -12.94 -5.97
CA LEU A 63 16.38 -14.17 -5.21
C LEU A 63 16.11 -13.88 -3.75
N GLU A 64 16.83 -12.93 -3.14
CA GLU A 64 16.64 -12.54 -1.74
C GLU A 64 15.31 -11.81 -1.50
N ILE A 65 14.82 -11.04 -2.48
CA ILE A 65 13.52 -10.36 -2.39
C ILE A 65 12.39 -11.39 -2.28
N GLU A 66 12.45 -12.48 -3.05
CA GLU A 66 11.48 -13.59 -2.98
C GLU A 66 10.01 -13.15 -3.02
N GLY A 67 9.71 -12.10 -3.79
CA GLY A 67 8.36 -11.53 -3.86
C GLY A 67 7.89 -10.88 -2.55
N ARG A 68 8.79 -10.38 -1.71
CA ARG A 68 8.48 -9.53 -0.53
C ARG A 68 8.68 -8.06 -0.85
N ARG A 69 7.62 -7.25 -0.72
CA ARG A 69 7.61 -5.83 -1.11
C ARG A 69 8.64 -5.03 -0.33
N ASP A 70 8.69 -5.26 0.98
CA ASP A 70 9.60 -4.56 1.88
C ASP A 70 11.07 -4.83 1.53
N GLN A 71 11.38 -6.04 1.07
CA GLN A 71 12.73 -6.39 0.62
C GLN A 71 13.08 -5.69 -0.70
N LEU A 72 12.13 -5.62 -1.64
CA LEU A 72 12.32 -4.88 -2.88
C LEU A 72 12.63 -3.40 -2.60
N VAL A 73 11.83 -2.77 -1.73
CA VAL A 73 12.04 -1.39 -1.29
C VAL A 73 13.42 -1.22 -0.64
N GLY A 74 13.80 -2.13 0.28
CA GLY A 74 15.10 -2.08 0.95
C GLY A 74 16.30 -2.24 0.00
N LYS A 75 16.20 -3.14 -0.98
CA LYS A 75 17.25 -3.32 -2.00
C LYS A 75 17.35 -2.10 -2.93
N ILE A 76 16.22 -1.52 -3.34
CA ILE A 76 16.20 -0.29 -4.14
C ILE A 76 16.85 0.84 -3.35
N GLN A 77 16.49 1.01 -2.08
CA GLN A 77 17.10 2.00 -1.19
C GLN A 77 18.63 1.85 -1.15
N ALA A 78 19.12 0.62 -0.90
CA ALA A 78 20.56 0.34 -0.78
C ALA A 78 21.33 0.50 -2.11
N ARG A 79 20.75 0.07 -3.24
CA ARG A 79 21.41 0.11 -4.56
C ARG A 79 21.38 1.48 -5.22
N TYR A 80 20.32 2.25 -4.99
CA TYR A 80 20.14 3.56 -5.61
C TYR A 80 20.49 4.72 -4.68
N GLY A 81 20.62 4.48 -3.36
CA GLY A 81 20.97 5.53 -2.40
C GLY A 81 19.84 6.55 -2.18
N ILE A 82 18.59 6.13 -2.39
CA ILE A 82 17.39 6.98 -2.26
C ILE A 82 16.72 6.80 -0.90
N THR A 83 15.76 7.66 -0.57
CA THR A 83 14.97 7.51 0.68
C THR A 83 14.00 6.33 0.57
N LYS A 84 13.54 5.85 1.72
CA LYS A 84 12.55 4.77 1.78
C LYS A 84 11.24 5.20 1.11
N GLU A 85 10.79 6.42 1.35
CA GLU A 85 9.57 6.98 0.78
C GLU A 85 9.63 7.03 -0.75
N GLU A 86 10.80 7.40 -1.31
CA GLU A 86 10.98 7.44 -2.77
C GLU A 86 11.02 6.03 -3.37
N ALA A 87 11.67 5.07 -2.70
CA ALA A 87 11.65 3.68 -3.10
C ALA A 87 10.23 3.09 -3.06
N GLU A 88 9.46 3.36 -2.00
CA GLU A 88 8.06 2.94 -1.87
C GLU A 88 7.17 3.55 -2.96
N ALA A 89 7.36 4.84 -3.29
CA ALA A 89 6.64 5.50 -4.35
C ALA A 89 6.93 4.88 -5.73
N GLN A 90 8.19 4.58 -6.02
CA GLN A 90 8.58 3.89 -7.26
C GLN A 90 7.97 2.50 -7.35
N VAL A 91 8.07 1.71 -6.28
CA VAL A 91 7.50 0.36 -6.21
C VAL A 91 5.98 0.40 -6.38
N GLY A 92 5.29 1.30 -5.68
CA GLY A 92 3.84 1.48 -5.81
C GLY A 92 3.40 1.91 -7.21
N THR A 93 4.15 2.81 -7.85
CA THR A 93 3.88 3.24 -9.24
C THR A 93 4.04 2.09 -10.22
N TRP A 94 5.10 1.30 -10.06
CA TRP A 94 5.37 0.15 -10.91
C TRP A 94 4.33 -0.95 -10.73
N GLU A 95 3.92 -1.26 -9.49
CA GLU A 95 2.84 -2.20 -9.18
C GLU A 95 1.53 -1.78 -9.86
N GLN A 96 1.16 -0.50 -9.73
CA GLN A 96 -0.08 0.02 -10.29
C GLN A 96 -0.07 0.00 -11.83
N LYS A 97 1.06 0.40 -12.44
CA LYS A 97 1.26 0.29 -13.89
C LYS A 97 1.05 -1.15 -14.34
N ARG A 98 1.66 -2.10 -13.64
CA ARG A 98 1.66 -3.50 -14.04
C ARG A 98 0.31 -4.19 -13.78
N TYR A 99 -0.43 -3.79 -12.75
CA TYR A 99 -1.80 -4.23 -12.52
C TYR A 99 -2.77 -3.74 -13.60
N ARG A 100 -2.60 -2.50 -14.07
CA ARG A 100 -3.43 -1.96 -15.18
C ARG A 100 -3.19 -2.71 -16.49
N ASP A 101 -1.96 -3.16 -16.72
CA ASP A 101 -1.56 -3.85 -17.95
C ASP A 101 -1.80 -5.38 -17.87
N MET A 102 -2.44 -5.89 -16.82
CA MET A 102 -2.87 -7.30 -16.63
C MET A 102 -4.35 -7.48 -16.98
#